data_AF-A0A0G9MVS8-F1
#
_entry.id   AF-A0A0G9MVS8-F1
#
_cell.length_a   1.000
_cell.length_b   1.000
_cell.length_c   1.000
_cell.angle_alpha   90.00
_cell.angle_beta   90.00
_cell.angle_gamma   90.00
#
_symmetry.space_group_name_H-M   'P 1'
#
loop_
_entity.id
_entity.type
_entity.pdbx_description
1 polymer ?
#
loop_
_entity_poly.entity_id
_entity_poly.type
_entity_poly.pdbx_seq_one_letter_code
_entity_poly.pdbx_strand_id
1 'polypeptide(L)' 'MAFAKSLPFGAFLTVLVALFMGSGGATGGMLHIFPVDVVFPEYGVDFGFYWSWMLFLAGTFLAFIFILMMGD' A
#
# COMPACT_ATOMS: atom_id res chain seq x y z
N MET A 1 17.48 -8.48 8.12
CA MET A 1 17.25 -7.34 7.19
C MET A 1 16.08 -7.55 6.23
N ALA A 2 15.56 -8.78 6.06
CA ALA A 2 14.46 -9.10 5.15
C ALA A 2 13.14 -8.36 5.40
N PHE A 3 12.74 -8.14 6.67
CA PHE A 3 11.49 -7.43 7.00
C PHE A 3 11.52 -5.96 6.56
N ALA A 4 12.64 -5.25 6.74
CA ALA A 4 12.76 -3.88 6.27
C ALA A 4 12.70 -3.80 4.74
N LYS A 5 13.24 -4.82 4.05
CA LYS A 5 13.17 -4.93 2.58
C LYS A 5 11.76 -5.23 2.08
N SER A 6 10.92 -5.93 2.84
CA SER A 6 9.55 -6.25 2.41
C SER A 6 8.56 -5.08 2.55
N LEU A 7 8.84 -4.09 3.41
CA LEU A 7 8.00 -2.90 3.59
C LEU A 7 7.74 -2.12 2.29
N PRO A 8 8.76 -1.70 1.50
CA PRO A 8 8.52 -0.97 0.27
C PRO A 8 7.74 -1.80 -0.76
N PHE A 9 7.97 -3.11 -0.85
CA PHE A 9 7.20 -3.98 -1.73
C PHE A 9 5.74 -4.10 -1.31
N GLY A 10 5.47 -4.24 -0.01
CA GLY A 10 4.11 -4.26 0.52
C GLY A 10 3.37 -2.93 0.32
N ALA A 11 4.05 -1.79 0.52
CA ALA A 11 3.51 -0.47 0.25
C ALA A 11 3.16 -0.30 -1.24
N PHE A 12 4.07 -0.70 -2.13
CA PHE A 12 3.85 -0.62 -3.57
C PHE A 12 2.65 -1.47 -4.03
N LEU A 13 2.59 -2.72 -3.59
CA LEU A 13 1.45 -3.61 -3.88
C LEU A 13 0.13 -3.05 -3.35
N THR A 14 0.16 -2.44 -2.17
CA THR A 14 -1.01 -1.80 -1.55
C THR A 14 -1.52 -0.66 -2.39
N VAL A 15 -0.64 0.25 -2.80
CA VAL A 15 -1.05 1.40 -3.64
C VAL A 15 -1.63 0.91 -4.96
N LEU A 16 -0.98 -0.04 -5.63
CA LEU A 16 -1.50 -0.59 -6.89
C LEU A 16 -2.90 -1.16 -6.71
N VAL A 17 -3.08 -2.06 -5.74
CA VAL A 17 -4.33 -2.78 -5.52
C VAL A 17 -5.43 -1.84 -5.01
N ALA A 18 -5.11 -0.93 -4.09
CA ALA A 18 -6.05 0.05 -3.55
C ALA A 18 -6.48 1.08 -4.60
N LEU A 19 -5.61 1.43 -5.56
CA LEU A 19 -5.94 2.37 -6.62
C LEU A 19 -6.96 1.78 -7.60
N PHE A 20 -6.79 0.52 -8.02
CA PHE A 20 -7.78 -0.17 -8.85
C PHE A 20 -9.10 -0.44 -8.12
N MET A 21 -9.07 -0.84 -6.86
CA MET A 21 -10.31 -1.06 -6.09
C MET A 21 -11.02 0.25 -5.71
N GLY A 22 -10.27 1.24 -5.24
CA GLY A 22 -10.79 2.55 -4.83
C GLY A 22 -11.42 3.32 -5.98
N SER A 23 -10.82 3.27 -7.18
CA SER A 23 -11.40 3.86 -8.39
C SER A 23 -12.72 3.21 -8.82
N GLY A 24 -12.92 1.93 -8.51
CA GLY A 24 -14.17 1.21 -8.72
C GLY A 24 -15.25 1.50 -7.68
N GLY A 25 -15.00 2.41 -6.72
CA GLY A 25 -15.95 2.75 -5.66
C GLY A 25 -16.00 1.74 -4.51
N ALA A 26 -15.09 0.76 -4.48
CA ALA A 26 -14.96 -0.19 -3.37
C ALA A 26 -14.35 0.51 -2.13
N THR A 27 -15.16 1.34 -1.49
CA THR A 27 -14.83 2.04 -0.26
C THR A 27 -15.61 1.41 0.89
N GLY A 28 -14.91 1.02 1.95
CA GLY A 28 -15.50 0.26 3.08
C GLY A 28 -15.48 -1.27 2.95
N GLY A 29 -15.84 -1.97 4.03
CA GLY A 29 -15.76 -3.43 4.14
C GLY A 29 -14.43 -3.93 4.75
N MET A 30 -14.16 -5.24 4.63
CA MET A 30 -12.99 -5.89 5.26
C MET A 30 -11.66 -5.22 4.88
N LEU A 31 -11.51 -4.77 3.63
CA LEU A 31 -10.26 -4.16 3.16
C LEU A 31 -10.07 -2.70 3.58
N HIS A 32 -11.13 -2.02 4.02
CA HIS A 32 -11.09 -0.64 4.52
C HIS A 32 -10.18 0.30 3.69
N ILE A 33 -10.50 0.44 2.39
CA ILE A 33 -9.80 1.32 1.47
C ILE A 33 -10.33 2.75 1.64
N PHE A 34 -9.41 3.71 1.76
CA PHE A 34 -9.74 5.13 1.90
C PHE A 34 -8.83 6.01 1.04
N PRO A 35 -9.34 7.13 0.50
CA PRO A 35 -8.52 8.13 -0.17
C PRO A 35 -7.66 8.89 0.84
N VAL A 36 -6.44 9.21 0.44
CA VAL A 36 -5.48 10.02 1.17
C VAL A 36 -5.06 11.14 0.24
N ASP A 37 -5.46 12.36 0.60
CA ASP A 37 -5.04 13.57 -0.10
C ASP A 37 -3.81 14.14 0.59
N VAL A 38 -2.72 14.27 -0.18
CA VAL A 38 -1.46 14.80 0.31
C VAL A 38 -1.23 16.15 -0.34
N VAL A 39 -1.34 17.18 0.50
CA VAL A 39 -1.15 18.57 0.11
C VAL A 39 0.11 19.09 0.79
N PHE A 40 1.10 19.46 -0.01
CA PHE A 40 2.32 20.16 0.43
C PHE A 40 2.33 21.57 -0.17
N PRO A 41 1.74 22.56 0.52
CA PRO A 41 1.58 23.92 0.00
C PRO A 41 2.92 24.61 -0.32
N GLU A 42 3.93 24.32 0.49
CA GLU A 42 5.30 24.85 0.39
C GLU A 42 6.05 24.40 -0.86
N TYR A 43 5.66 23.29 -1.47
CA TYR A 43 6.23 22.78 -2.73
C TYR A 43 5.25 22.86 -3.92
N GLY A 44 4.03 23.36 -3.71
CA GLY A 44 2.98 23.39 -4.73
C GLY A 44 2.52 22.00 -5.19
N VAL A 45 2.72 20.98 -4.34
CA VAL A 45 2.42 19.59 -4.66
C VAL A 45 1.07 19.21 -4.05
N ASP A 46 0.17 18.71 -4.89
CA ASP A 46 -1.13 18.18 -4.51
C ASP A 46 -1.34 16.87 -5.25
N PHE A 47 -1.44 15.75 -4.50
CA PHE A 47 -1.78 14.45 -5.06
C PHE A 47 -2.60 13.63 -4.09
N GLY A 48 -3.60 12.94 -4.65
CA GLY A 48 -4.41 11.96 -3.95
C GLY A 48 -4.02 10.53 -4.32
N PHE A 49 -4.02 9.63 -3.35
CA PHE A 49 -3.89 8.19 -3.59
C PHE A 49 -4.81 7.39 -2.67
N TYR A 50 -5.03 6.11 -2.98
CA TYR A 50 -5.81 5.21 -2.15
C TYR A 50 -4.91 4.39 -1.24
N TRP A 51 -5.29 4.25 0.03
CA TRP A 51 -4.55 3.48 1.01
C TRP A 51 -5.44 2.49 1.77
N SER A 52 -4.82 1.40 2.24
CA SER A 52 -5.45 0.43 3.13
C SER A 52 -4.38 -0.21 4.01
N TRP A 53 -4.60 -0.16 5.33
CA TRP A 53 -3.73 -0.81 6.30
C TRP A 53 -3.82 -2.35 6.22
N MET A 54 -4.99 -2.89 5.88
CA MET A 54 -5.17 -4.33 5.72
C MET A 54 -4.37 -4.86 4.52
N LEU A 55 -4.46 -4.18 3.38
CA LEU A 55 -3.68 -4.53 2.19
C LEU A 55 -2.18 -4.37 2.42
N PHE A 56 -1.78 -3.34 3.17
CA PHE A 56 -0.37 -3.13 3.54
C PHE A 56 0.19 -4.28 4.35
N LEU A 57 -0.47 -4.65 5.44
CA LEU A 57 -0.01 -5.76 6.28
C LEU A 57 0.01 -7.09 5.53
N ALA A 58 -1.03 -7.37 4.73
CA ALA A 58 -1.09 -8.59 3.92
C ALA A 58 0.01 -8.62 2.84
N GLY A 59 0.21 -7.51 2.13
CA GLY A 59 1.22 -7.36 1.09
C GLY A 59 2.65 -7.42 1.65
N THR A 60 2.92 -6.75 2.78
CA THR A 60 4.22 -6.82 3.46
C THR A 60 4.50 -8.22 3.99
N PHE A 61 3.50 -8.90 4.54
CA PHE A 61 3.65 -10.29 4.99
C PHE A 61 3.95 -11.22 3.82
N LEU A 62 3.20 -11.11 2.71
CA LEU A 62 3.46 -11.88 1.49
C LEU A 62 4.87 -11.62 0.93
N ALA A 63 5.27 -10.35 0.82
CA ALA A 63 6.60 -9.96 0.36
C ALA A 63 7.70 -10.46 1.31
N PHE A 64 7.46 -10.45 2.62
CA PHE A 64 8.39 -11.00 3.59
C PHE A 64 8.60 -12.50 3.39
N ILE A 65 7.52 -13.27 3.19
CA ILE A 65 7.61 -14.70 2.89
C ILE A 65 8.37 -14.94 1.58
N PHE A 66 8.12 -14.16 0.52
CA PHE A 66 8.87 -14.31 -0.73
C PHE A 66 10.37 -14.03 -0.56
N ILE A 67 10.73 -13.00 0.20
CA ILE A 67 12.13 -12.68 0.48
C ILE A 67 12.77 -13.80 1.32
N LEU A 68 12.05 -14.38 2.28
CA LEU A 68 12.54 -15.54 3.03
C LEU A 68 12.73 -16.78 2.14
N MET A 69 11.82 -17.01 1.19
CA MET A 69 11.90 -18.13 0.24
C MET A 69 13.01 -17.95 -0.79
N MET A 70 13.41 -16.70 -1.08
CA MET A 70 14.49 -16.40 -2.01
C MET A 70 15.88 -16.81 -1.47
N GLY A 71 15.96 -17.12 -0.17
CA GLY A 71 17.23 -17.33 0.53
C GLY A 71 17.95 -16.00 0.70
N ASP A 72 18.48 -15.74 1.89
CA ASP A 72 19.44 -14.63 2.08
C ASP A 72 20.66 -14.81 1.16
#